data_AF-A0A059D1J3-F1
#
_entry.id   AF-A0A059D1J3-F1
#
_cell.length_a   1.000
_cell.length_b   1.000
_cell.length_c   1.000
_cell.angle_alpha   90.00
_cell.angle_beta   90.00
_cell.angle_gamma   90.00
#
_symmetry.space_group_name_H-M   'P 1'
#
loop_
_entity.id
_entity.type
_entity.pdbx_description
1 polymer ?
#
loop_
_entity_poly.entity_id
_entity_poly.type
_entity_poly.pdbx_seq_one_letter_code
_entity_poly.pdbx_strand_id
1 'polypeptide(L)'
;MHRYDLLCLEGLAQALRVFNKQEETPQYSLRNISRGSMLKMHVKPETSQIRPYVVSAVLRGITFDEASYNSFIDLQDKLHQNICRRRTLVEIGTHDLDTLEGPFSYEALPPSSISFVPLKQVVS
;
A
#
# COMPACT_ATOMS: atom_id res chain seq x y z
N MET A 1 6.12 8.43 18.07
CA MET A 1 4.75 8.94 17.87
C MET A 1 3.86 7.74 17.54
N HIS A 2 2.77 7.48 18.27
CA HIS A 2 1.91 6.29 18.08
C HIS A 2 0.65 6.54 17.23
N ARG A 3 0.52 7.74 16.65
CA ARG A 3 -0.62 8.16 15.81
C ARG A 3 -0.20 8.26 14.35
N TYR A 4 -0.19 7.11 13.67
CA TYR A 4 0.31 7.02 12.29
C TYR A 4 -0.62 7.69 11.27
N ASP A 5 -1.88 7.88 11.64
CA ASP A 5 -2.87 8.68 10.92
C ASP A 5 -2.47 10.17 10.82
N LEU A 6 -1.58 10.67 11.68
CA LEU A 6 -1.13 12.07 11.66
C LEU A 6 0.15 12.29 10.85
N LEU A 7 0.64 11.28 10.12
CA LEU A 7 1.89 11.38 9.36
C LEU A 7 1.73 12.09 8.01
N CYS A 8 0.51 12.30 7.53
CA CYS A 8 0.21 13.06 6.32
C CYS A 8 -0.67 14.29 6.60
N LEU A 9 -0.71 15.20 5.62
CA LEU A 9 -1.51 16.42 5.69
C LEU A 9 -3.01 16.09 5.83
N GLU A 10 -3.49 15.11 5.08
CA GLU A 10 -4.89 14.73 5.01
C GLU A 10 -5.39 14.22 6.37
N GLY A 11 -4.61 13.34 7.01
CA GLY A 11 -4.98 12.78 8.31
C GLY A 11 -4.86 13.80 9.44
N LEU A 12 -3.86 14.70 9.39
CA LEU A 12 -3.78 15.83 10.33
C LEU A 12 -4.98 16.78 10.17
N ALA A 13 -5.32 17.15 8.94
CA ALA A 13 -6.44 18.03 8.64
C ALA A 13 -7.77 17.41 9.09
N GLN A 14 -7.99 16.12 8.81
CA GLN A 14 -9.18 15.39 9.26
C GLN A 14 -9.26 15.36 10.79
N ALA A 15 -8.16 15.03 11.48
CA ALA A 15 -8.14 15.01 12.94
C ALA A 15 -8.47 16.37 13.56
N LEU A 16 -7.96 17.47 12.98
CA LEU A 16 -8.27 18.83 13.43
C LEU A 16 -9.73 19.21 13.19
N ARG A 17 -10.31 18.87 12.03
CA ARG A 17 -11.73 19.15 11.73
C ARG A 17 -12.67 18.38 12.64
N VAL A 18 -12.38 17.11 12.93
CA VAL A 18 -13.13 16.30 13.90
C VAL A 18 -13.01 16.88 15.30
N PHE A 19 -11.80 17.24 15.73
CA PHE A 19 -11.56 17.86 17.04
C PHE A 19 -12.33 19.18 17.22
N ASN A 20 -12.36 20.01 16.18
CA ASN A 20 -13.09 21.27 16.15
C ASN A 20 -14.60 21.11 15.92
N LYS A 21 -15.11 19.87 15.84
CA LYS A 21 -16.53 19.56 15.57
C LYS A 21 -17.05 20.13 14.24
N GLN A 22 -16.15 20.32 13.28
CA GLN A 22 -16.49 20.76 11.93
C GLN A 22 -16.91 19.57 11.04
N GLU A 23 -16.42 18.37 11.37
CA GLU A 23 -16.74 17.11 10.70
C GLU A 23 -17.01 16.02 11.75
N GLU A 24 -17.84 15.04 11.38
CA GLU A 24 -17.99 13.82 12.17
C GLU A 24 -16.81 12.87 11.95
N THR A 25 -16.60 11.95 12.90
CA THR A 25 -15.58 10.91 12.77
C THR A 25 -15.86 10.04 11.53
N PRO A 26 -14.90 9.89 10.60
CA PRO A 26 -15.12 9.10 9.39
C PRO A 26 -15.40 7.64 9.71
N GLN A 27 -16.38 7.07 9.01
CA GLN A 27 -16.71 5.65 9.07
C GLN A 27 -16.16 4.94 7.83
N TYR A 28 -15.21 4.03 8.05
CA TYR A 28 -14.63 3.22 6.97
C TYR A 28 -15.37 1.90 6.87
N SER A 29 -15.85 1.57 5.67
CA SER A 29 -16.54 0.31 5.40
C SER A 29 -15.90 -0.41 4.22
N LEU A 30 -15.91 -1.74 4.28
CA LEU A 30 -15.50 -2.58 3.17
C LEU A 30 -16.66 -2.73 2.19
N ARG A 31 -16.38 -2.57 0.90
CA ARG A 31 -17.37 -2.88 -0.14
C ARG A 31 -17.64 -4.39 -0.14
N ASN A 32 -18.92 -4.76 -0.24
CA ASN A 32 -19.31 -6.15 -0.40
C ASN A 32 -19.01 -6.60 -1.84
N ILE A 33 -17.96 -7.40 -2.00
CA ILE A 33 -17.54 -7.96 -3.30
C ILE A 33 -17.85 -9.45 -3.30
N SER A 34 -18.45 -9.93 -4.39
CA SER A 34 -18.74 -11.36 -4.54
C SER A 34 -17.45 -12.19 -4.49
N ARG A 35 -17.52 -13.44 -4.01
CA ARG A 35 -16.34 -14.33 -3.97
C ARG A 35 -15.70 -14.55 -5.36
N GLY A 36 -16.50 -14.49 -6.42
CA GLY A 36 -16.01 -14.66 -7.80
C GLY A 36 -15.22 -13.47 -8.32
N SER A 37 -15.48 -12.27 -7.80
CA SER A 37 -14.80 -11.02 -8.20
C SER A 37 -13.69 -10.60 -7.23
N MET A 38 -13.48 -11.36 -6.15
CA MET A 38 -12.46 -11.08 -5.15
C MET A 38 -11.08 -11.50 -5.66
N LEU A 39 -10.19 -10.53 -5.81
CA LEU A 39 -8.78 -10.78 -6.12
C LEU A 39 -8.11 -11.54 -4.98
N LYS A 40 -7.18 -12.43 -5.31
CA LYS A 40 -6.47 -13.27 -4.36
C LYS A 40 -4.98 -13.10 -4.53
N MET A 41 -4.28 -13.03 -3.39
CA MET A 41 -2.83 -13.12 -3.31
C MET A 41 -2.47 -14.53 -2.86
N HIS A 42 -1.78 -15.28 -3.70
CA HIS A 42 -1.37 -16.65 -3.41
C HIS A 42 0.04 -16.67 -2.81
N VAL A 43 0.12 -16.92 -1.50
CA VAL A 43 1.41 -17.01 -0.78
C VAL A 43 2.00 -18.40 -0.96
N LYS A 44 3.24 -18.47 -1.44
CA LYS A 44 3.95 -19.74 -1.62
C LYS A 44 4.78 -20.12 -0.38
N PRO A 45 4.98 -21.42 -0.10
CA PRO A 45 5.67 -21.88 1.11
C PRO A 45 7.10 -21.37 1.27
N GLU A 46 7.82 -21.14 0.17
CA GLU A 46 9.20 -20.66 0.15
C GLU A 46 9.37 -19.27 0.79
N THR A 47 8.30 -18.47 0.90
CA THR A 47 8.37 -17.14 1.55
C THR A 47 8.54 -17.24 3.06
N SER A 48 8.21 -18.40 3.68
CA SER A 48 8.18 -18.60 5.13
C SER A 48 9.51 -18.29 5.83
N GLN A 49 10.64 -18.55 5.16
CA GLN A 49 11.98 -18.35 5.72
C GLN A 49 12.52 -16.93 5.54
N ILE A 50 11.91 -16.12 4.68
CA ILE A 50 12.42 -14.79 4.29
C ILE A 50 11.47 -13.69 4.76
N ARG A 51 10.23 -13.72 4.27
CA ARG A 51 9.15 -12.78 4.60
C ARG A 51 7.82 -13.54 4.56
N PRO A 52 7.36 -14.12 5.67
CA PRO A 52 6.27 -15.10 5.67
C PRO A 52 4.88 -14.53 5.36
N TYR A 53 4.68 -13.22 5.45
CA TYR A 53 3.35 -12.61 5.41
C TYR A 53 3.27 -11.49 4.37
N VAL A 54 2.14 -11.44 3.69
CA VAL A 54 1.73 -10.35 2.80
C VAL A 54 0.24 -10.07 3.03
N VAL A 55 -0.12 -8.79 3.00
CA VAL A 55 -1.51 -8.33 3.06
C VAL A 55 -1.71 -7.34 1.92
N SER A 56 -2.86 -7.42 1.26
CA SER A 56 -3.19 -6.56 0.13
C SER A 56 -4.61 -6.01 0.27
N ALA A 57 -4.82 -4.79 -0.22
CA ALA A 57 -6.13 -4.15 -0.29
C ALA A 57 -6.24 -3.41 -1.63
N VAL A 58 -7.47 -3.25 -2.12
CA VAL A 58 -7.76 -2.51 -3.34
C VAL A 58 -8.61 -1.29 -3.00
N LEU A 59 -8.13 -0.12 -3.38
CA LEU A 59 -8.88 1.13 -3.33
C LEU A 59 -9.34 1.45 -4.76
N ARG A 60 -10.67 1.41 -5.00
CA ARG A 60 -11.25 1.67 -6.34
C ARG A 60 -11.79 3.09 -6.42
N GLY A 61 -11.75 3.66 -7.62
CA GLY A 61 -12.28 5.01 -7.89
C GLY A 61 -11.41 6.12 -7.31
N ILE A 62 -10.10 5.87 -7.17
CA ILE A 62 -9.13 6.88 -6.75
C ILE A 62 -8.65 7.61 -8.00
N THR A 63 -8.68 8.94 -7.96
CA THR A 63 -8.06 9.80 -8.98
C THR A 63 -6.98 10.60 -8.29
N PHE A 64 -5.75 10.50 -8.79
CA PHE A 64 -4.64 11.30 -8.30
C PHE A 64 -4.40 12.49 -9.23
N ASP A 65 -4.18 13.65 -8.62
CA ASP A 65 -3.41 14.73 -9.22
C ASP A 65 -1.95 14.66 -8.71
N GLU A 66 -1.08 15.53 -9.22
CA GLU A 66 0.34 15.54 -8.83
C GLU A 66 0.53 15.74 -7.32
N ALA A 67 -0.25 16.64 -6.71
CA ALA A 67 -0.12 16.97 -5.30
C ALA A 67 -0.54 15.80 -4.39
N SER A 68 -1.71 15.21 -4.67
CA SER A 68 -2.24 14.06 -3.92
C SER A 68 -1.41 12.81 -4.15
N TYR A 69 -0.86 12.60 -5.34
CA TYR A 69 0.09 11.51 -5.61
C TYR A 69 1.37 11.68 -4.77
N ASN A 70 1.97 12.87 -4.78
CA ASN A 70 3.17 13.15 -3.99
C ASN A 70 2.93 13.00 -2.49
N SER A 71 1.79 13.48 -1.98
CA SER A 71 1.38 13.30 -0.58
C SER A 71 1.23 11.82 -0.22
N PHE A 72 0.65 11.03 -1.12
CA PHE A 72 0.48 9.59 -0.93
C PHE A 72 1.82 8.84 -0.87
N ILE A 73 2.77 9.17 -1.75
CA ILE A 73 4.12 8.59 -1.73
C ILE A 73 4.88 9.01 -0.46
N ASP A 74 4.80 10.28 -0.06
CA ASP A 74 5.42 10.78 1.18
C ASP A 74 4.88 10.08 2.43
N LEU A 75 3.58 9.78 2.48
CA LEU A 75 2.99 8.97 3.54
C LEU A 75 3.61 7.57 3.59
N GLN A 76 3.78 6.90 2.44
CA GLN A 76 4.42 5.58 2.40
C GLN A 76 5.84 5.64 2.93
N ASP A 77 6.64 6.62 2.50
CA ASP A 77 8.02 6.78 2.95
C ASP A 77 8.10 7.07 4.45
N LYS A 78 7.19 7.89 5.00
CA LYS A 78 7.10 8.14 6.44
C LYS A 78 6.72 6.89 7.24
N LEU A 79 5.80 6.07 6.72
CA LEU A 79 5.46 4.78 7.34
C LEU A 79 6.68 3.84 7.30
N HIS A 80 7.38 3.79 6.17
CA HIS A 80 8.60 3.01 6.01
C HIS A 80 9.70 3.39 6.98
N GLN A 81 9.94 4.69 7.17
CA GLN A 81 10.95 5.20 8.09
C GLN A 81 10.60 4.90 9.55
N ASN A 82 9.32 5.02 9.91
CA ASN A 82 8.86 4.85 11.28
C ASN A 82 8.48 3.40 11.58
N ILE A 83 7.21 3.04 11.34
CA ILE A 83 6.63 1.77 11.82
C ILE A 83 7.26 0.55 11.18
N CYS A 84 7.71 0.68 9.94
CA CYS A 84 8.34 -0.41 9.24
C CYS A 84 9.83 -0.55 9.58
N ARG A 85 10.39 0.32 10.44
CA ARG A 85 11.81 0.40 10.82
C ARG A 85 12.73 0.36 9.60
N ARG A 86 12.63 1.37 8.75
CA ARG A 86 13.40 1.48 7.49
C ARG A 86 13.24 0.24 6.60
N ARG A 87 11.99 -0.22 6.43
CA ARG A 87 11.60 -1.41 5.63
C ARG A 87 12.13 -2.77 6.13
N THR A 88 12.77 -2.80 7.30
CA THR A 88 13.27 -4.04 7.91
C THR A 88 12.13 -4.96 8.31
N LEU A 89 11.06 -4.40 8.87
CA LEU A 89 9.91 -5.19 9.36
C LEU A 89 8.81 -5.36 8.32
N VAL A 90 8.49 -4.30 7.57
CA VAL A 90 7.36 -4.26 6.65
C VAL A 90 7.76 -3.47 5.40
N GLU A 91 7.28 -3.90 4.24
CA GLU A 91 7.37 -3.12 3.01
C GLU A 91 5.95 -2.85 2.52
N ILE A 92 5.74 -1.66 1.98
CA ILE A 92 4.45 -1.22 1.44
C ILE A 92 4.75 -0.88 -0.02
N GLY A 93 4.06 -1.56 -0.92
CA GLY A 93 4.11 -1.30 -2.35
C GLY A 93 2.74 -0.89 -2.84
N THR A 94 2.70 0.00 -3.83
CA THR A 94 1.47 0.43 -4.49
C THR A 94 1.60 0.27 -5.98
N HIS A 95 0.55 -0.27 -6.59
CA HIS A 95 0.51 -0.62 -7.99
C HIS A 95 -0.78 -0.11 -8.60
N ASP A 96 -0.70 0.35 -9.84
CA ASP A 96 -1.88 0.65 -10.64
C ASP A 96 -2.53 -0.67 -11.07
N LEU A 97 -3.68 -0.98 -10.47
CA LEU A 97 -4.39 -2.23 -10.73
C LEU A 97 -4.90 -2.32 -12.17
N ASP A 98 -5.15 -1.19 -12.85
CA ASP A 98 -5.66 -1.20 -14.22
C ASP A 98 -4.58 -1.66 -15.23
N THR A 99 -3.31 -1.71 -14.79
CA THR A 99 -2.17 -2.20 -15.58
C THR A 99 -1.82 -3.67 -15.32
N LEU A 100 -2.54 -4.34 -14.41
CA LEU A 100 -2.18 -5.67 -13.91
C LEU A 100 -3.33 -6.66 -14.03
N GLU A 101 -3.00 -7.90 -14.37
CA GLU A 101 -3.95 -9.02 -14.41
C GLU A 101 -3.48 -10.14 -13.49
N GLY A 102 -4.44 -10.78 -12.82
CA GLY A 102 -4.17 -11.94 -11.96
C GLY A 102 -4.02 -13.25 -12.75
N PRO A 103 -3.68 -14.36 -12.07
CA PRO A 103 -3.57 -14.50 -10.61
C PRO A 103 -2.29 -13.87 -10.04
N PHE A 104 -2.39 -13.30 -8.83
CA PHE A 104 -1.24 -12.74 -8.13
C PHE A 104 -0.62 -13.77 -7.19
N SER A 105 0.71 -13.89 -7.20
CA SER A 105 1.46 -14.72 -6.26
C SER A 105 2.53 -13.93 -5.53
N TYR A 106 2.84 -14.39 -4.31
CA TYR A 106 3.93 -13.89 -3.49
C TYR A 106 4.93 -15.02 -3.27
N GLU A 107 6.11 -14.87 -3.85
CA GLU A 107 7.09 -15.93 -4.02
C GLU A 107 8.50 -15.47 -3.60
N ALA A 108 9.34 -16.43 -3.28
CA ALA A 108 10.75 -16.22 -2.97
C ALA A 108 11.60 -17.03 -3.96
N LEU A 109 12.09 -16.36 -5.00
CA LEU A 109 12.82 -16.99 -6.09
C LEU A 109 14.32 -16.65 -6.04
N PRO A 110 15.21 -17.55 -6.51
CA PRO A 110 16.62 -17.23 -6.70
C PRO A 110 16.80 -16.02 -7.63
N PRO A 111 17.81 -15.15 -7.40
CA PRO A 111 18.02 -13.95 -8.23
C PRO A 111 18.14 -14.24 -9.74
N SER A 112 18.72 -15.38 -10.12
CA SER A 112 18.89 -15.80 -11.52
C SER A 112 17.57 -16.14 -12.23
N SER A 113 16.48 -16.33 -11.49
CA SER A 113 15.15 -16.65 -12.04
C SER A 113 14.20 -15.46 -12.08
N ILE A 114 14.65 -14.28 -11.67
CA ILE A 114 13.85 -13.05 -11.65
C ILE A 114 14.35 -12.13 -12.77
N SER A 115 13.45 -11.73 -13.67
CA SER A 115 13.70 -10.71 -14.68
C SER A 115 12.57 -9.68 -14.63
N PHE A 116 12.90 -8.41 -14.43
CA PHE A 116 11.92 -7.33 -14.36
C PHE A 116 12.57 -5.98 -14.73
N VAL A 117 11.73 -5.02 -15.13
CA VAL A 117 12.15 -3.63 -15.38
C VAL A 117 11.88 -2.81 -14.11
N PRO A 118 12.91 -2.29 -13.42
CA PRO A 118 12.72 -1.47 -12.25
C PRO A 118 12.27 -0.05 -12.62
N LEU A 119 11.46 0.56 -11.74
CA LEU A 119 10.81 1.86 -11.94
C LEU A 119 11.76 3.02 -12.32
N LYS A 120 13.05 2.96 -11.96
CA LYS A 120 14.04 4.01 -12.23
C LYS A 120 15.02 3.67 -13.36
N GLN A 121 14.81 2.60 -14.14
CA GLN A 121 15.61 2.36 -15.34
C GLN A 121 14.99 3.09 -16.53
N VAL A 122 15.46 4.32 -16.77
CA VAL A 122 15.34 4.91 -18.09
C VAL A 122 16.31 4.12 -18.98
N VAL A 123 15.77 3.37 -19.95
CA VAL A 123 16.61 2.83 -21.03
C VAL A 123 17.12 4.05 -21.81
N SER A 124 18.37 4.42 -21.57
CA SER A 124 19.11 5.38 -22.39
C SER A 124 19.51 4.75 -23.72
#